data_AF-A0AAD0T2T2-F1
#
_entry.id   AF-A0AAD0T2T2-F1
#
_cell.length_a   1.000
_cell.length_b   1.000
_cell.length_c   1.000
_cell.angle_alpha   90.00
_cell.angle_beta   90.00
_cell.angle_gamma   90.00
#
_symmetry.space_group_name_H-M   'P 1'
#
loop_
_entity.id
_entity.type
_entity.pdbx_description
1 polymer ?
#
loop_
_entity_poly.entity_id
_entity_poly.type
_entity_poly.pdbx_seq_one_letter_code
_entity_poly.pdbx_strand_id
1 'polypeptide(L)'
;MGENGNGKTNILEALHVLVTRKSFRKNTTFPQLLSIDGDNPEILFSSLFENEGDQITFTGKMNPNGSSWTLNGKNTKKKLDAKLVFINPFDSYSFSNIPSFRRKWFDDHLSLLSRDYKKVLNQYNSSLRFRNVLLSKKPPQFREQLQVIDRQMADYAYELVAMRNQFVAELIPYCEKTYRDIFSEEHELNIQVDSRFHGFSPDMIYDYMQQRLEKDLVVGHTTYQVHKDDYVLLFDGMNAYEFCSLGQQKMSYLSLIFAYIELFRYNLYTYPIVLIDDVSGELDKARWGRLVNFLEQREFQVLITTANEKFKEELEKIDGANKIYISNGSIH
;
A
#
# COMPACT_ATOMS: atom_id res chain seq x y z
N MET A 1 14.00 17.51 7.21
CA MET A 1 13.99 18.72 6.35
C MET A 1 15.35 18.88 5.67
N GLY A 2 15.42 19.60 4.56
CA GLY A 2 16.66 19.84 3.80
C GLY A 2 16.40 19.96 2.30
N GLU A 3 17.38 20.43 1.53
CA GLU A 3 17.22 20.60 0.07
C GLU A 3 16.98 19.27 -0.66
N ASN A 4 16.49 19.37 -1.90
CA ASN A 4 16.32 18.22 -2.79
C ASN A 4 17.65 17.51 -3.04
N GLY A 5 17.62 16.17 -3.08
CA GLY A 5 18.82 15.36 -3.29
C GLY A 5 19.68 15.08 -2.04
N ASN A 6 19.39 15.68 -0.88
CA ASN A 6 20.21 15.48 0.34
C ASN A 6 20.00 14.14 1.07
N GLY A 7 19.13 13.25 0.59
CA GLY A 7 18.93 11.92 1.19
C GLY A 7 17.78 11.81 2.21
N LYS A 8 16.86 12.78 2.26
CA LYS A 8 15.67 12.72 3.14
C LYS A 8 14.85 11.43 2.94
N THR A 9 14.57 11.11 1.68
CA THR A 9 13.87 9.88 1.27
C THR A 9 14.62 8.61 1.69
N ASN A 10 15.96 8.65 1.78
CA ASN A 10 16.75 7.49 2.19
C ASN A 10 16.54 7.13 3.66
N ILE A 11 16.22 8.10 4.53
CA ILE A 11 15.86 7.82 5.93
C ILE A 11 14.53 7.07 5.99
N LEU A 12 13.52 7.55 5.25
CA LEU A 12 12.25 6.85 5.14
C LEU A 12 12.44 5.44 4.58
N GLU A 13 13.31 5.29 3.57
CA GLU A 13 13.63 3.99 2.98
C GLU A 13 14.33 3.06 3.98
N ALA A 14 15.25 3.57 4.78
CA ALA A 14 15.94 2.79 5.80
C ALA A 14 14.97 2.22 6.83
N LEU A 15 14.02 3.02 7.32
CA LEU A 15 12.98 2.56 8.24
C LEU A 15 12.02 1.57 7.57
N HIS A 16 11.61 1.84 6.32
CA HIS A 16 10.79 0.92 5.55
C HIS A 16 11.49 -0.44 5.34
N VAL A 17 12.78 -0.45 5.02
CA VAL A 17 13.60 -1.67 4.88
C VAL A 17 13.72 -2.37 6.22
N LEU A 18 13.97 -1.65 7.32
CA LEU A 18 14.04 -2.23 8.66
C LEU A 18 12.75 -2.99 9.02
N VAL A 19 11.58 -2.41 8.75
CA VAL A 19 10.28 -3.04 9.09
C VAL A 19 9.91 -4.15 8.10
N THR A 20 10.04 -3.91 6.79
CA THR A 20 9.47 -4.78 5.75
C THR A 20 10.47 -5.76 5.13
N ARG A 21 11.77 -5.52 5.34
CA ARG A 21 12.94 -6.15 4.68
C ARG A 21 13.07 -5.86 3.19
N LYS A 22 12.37 -4.84 2.70
CA LYS A 22 12.37 -4.45 1.29
C LYS A 22 12.36 -2.93 1.15
N SER A 23 12.92 -2.44 0.06
CA SER A 23 12.68 -1.06 -0.36
C SER A 23 11.21 -0.87 -0.77
N PHE A 24 10.69 0.33 -0.59
CA PHE A 24 9.43 0.74 -1.24
C PHE A 24 9.61 0.97 -2.75
N ARG A 25 10.85 1.19 -3.22
CA ARG A 25 11.19 1.25 -4.64
C ARG A 25 11.10 -0.15 -5.25
N LYS A 26 10.44 -0.26 -6.41
CA LYS A 26 10.21 -1.54 -7.08
C LYS A 26 11.52 -2.12 -7.61
N ASN A 27 11.67 -3.44 -7.46
CA ASN A 27 12.80 -4.23 -7.99
C ASN A 27 14.19 -3.73 -7.55
N THR A 28 14.27 -3.09 -6.38
CA THR A 28 15.52 -2.56 -5.85
C THR A 28 16.41 -3.68 -5.31
N THR A 29 17.66 -3.68 -5.77
CA THR A 29 18.72 -4.59 -5.35
C THR A 29 19.74 -3.86 -4.47
N PHE A 30 20.63 -4.60 -3.79
CA PHE A 30 21.62 -4.01 -2.88
C PHE A 30 22.46 -2.88 -3.51
N PRO A 31 22.99 -3.01 -4.75
CA PRO A 31 23.75 -1.94 -5.39
C PRO A 31 22.95 -0.65 -5.64
N GLN A 32 21.62 -0.72 -5.67
CA GLN A 32 20.74 0.45 -5.82
C GLN A 32 20.36 1.09 -4.47
N LEU A 33 20.57 0.37 -3.36
CA LEU A 33 20.40 0.89 -2.00
C LEU A 33 21.65 1.61 -1.51
N LEU A 34 22.82 1.02 -1.79
CA LEU A 34 24.10 1.55 -1.38
C LEU A 34 25.04 1.58 -2.59
N SER A 35 25.30 2.79 -3.07
CA SER A 35 26.24 3.05 -4.14
C SER A 35 27.51 3.65 -3.55
N ILE A 36 28.32 2.81 -2.92
CA ILE A 36 29.65 3.17 -2.44
C ILE A 36 30.68 2.23 -3.06
N ASP A 37 31.85 2.78 -3.39
CA ASP A 37 33.02 1.98 -3.74
C ASP A 37 33.67 1.47 -2.45
N GLY A 38 33.89 0.16 -2.35
CA GLY A 38 34.54 -0.46 -1.20
C GLY A 38 34.52 -1.98 -1.25
N ASP A 39 35.47 -2.62 -0.56
CA ASP A 39 35.67 -4.07 -0.62
C ASP A 39 34.55 -4.86 0.09
N ASN A 40 33.91 -4.27 1.11
CA ASN A 40 32.88 -4.92 1.92
C ASN A 40 31.72 -3.95 2.22
N PRO A 41 30.92 -3.56 1.21
CA PRO A 41 29.82 -2.63 1.42
C PRO A 41 28.72 -3.28 2.26
N GLU A 42 28.31 -2.59 3.32
CA GLU A 42 27.24 -3.04 4.20
C GLU A 42 26.34 -1.90 4.67
N ILE A 43 25.07 -2.23 4.90
CA ILE A 43 24.10 -1.33 5.54
C ILE A 43 23.73 -1.95 6.88
N LEU A 44 23.86 -1.15 7.94
CA LEU A 44 23.43 -1.51 9.28
C LEU A 44 22.16 -0.74 9.64
N PHE A 45 21.14 -1.47 10.07
CA PHE A 45 19.90 -0.93 10.58
C PHE A 45 19.78 -1.29 12.05
N SER A 46 19.42 -0.34 12.89
CA SER A 46 19.14 -0.58 14.30
C SER A 46 18.13 0.43 14.79
N SER A 47 17.05 -0.05 15.41
CA SER A 47 16.10 0.81 16.11
C SER A 47 15.51 0.10 17.33
N LEU A 48 15.16 0.91 18.31
CA LEU A 48 14.24 0.53 19.38
C LEU A 48 12.82 0.79 18.88
N PHE A 49 11.92 -0.16 19.09
CA PHE A 49 10.49 0.01 18.91
C PHE A 49 9.83 -0.18 20.27
N GLU A 50 8.82 0.63 20.53
CA GLU A 50 8.03 0.58 21.75
C GLU A 50 6.55 0.46 21.39
N ASN A 51 5.86 -0.46 22.03
CA ASN A 51 4.41 -0.59 21.92
C ASN A 51 3.85 -0.94 23.29
N GLU A 52 2.97 -0.09 23.84
CA GLU A 52 2.35 -0.28 25.16
C GLU A 52 3.36 -0.58 26.30
N GLY A 53 4.56 0.01 26.24
CA GLY A 53 5.64 -0.19 27.21
C GLY A 53 6.56 -1.38 26.94
N ASP A 54 6.21 -2.27 26.00
CA ASP A 54 7.11 -3.32 25.54
C ASP A 54 8.15 -2.77 24.57
N GLN A 55 9.41 -2.83 24.96
CA GLN A 55 10.53 -2.39 24.14
C GLN A 55 11.20 -3.57 23.42
N ILE A 56 11.36 -3.43 22.11
CA ILE A 56 12.05 -4.40 21.27
C ILE A 56 13.15 -3.72 20.47
N THR A 57 14.35 -4.28 20.52
CA THR A 57 15.45 -3.87 19.63
C THR A 57 15.39 -4.74 18.39
N PHE A 58 15.25 -4.12 17.22
CA PHE A 58 15.31 -4.81 15.94
C PHE A 58 16.47 -4.28 15.11
N THR A 59 17.35 -5.18 14.69
CA THR A 59 18.53 -4.85 13.89
C THR A 59 18.59 -5.66 12.62
N GLY A 60 19.16 -5.06 11.58
CA GLY A 60 19.37 -5.65 10.28
C GLY A 60 20.77 -5.36 9.77
N LYS A 61 21.35 -6.32 9.07
CA LYS A 61 22.57 -6.13 8.28
C LYS A 61 22.31 -6.60 6.87
N MET A 62 22.63 -5.77 5.88
CA MET A 62 22.51 -6.10 4.46
C MET A 62 23.86 -5.91 3.76
N ASN A 63 24.19 -6.83 2.85
CA ASN A 63 25.36 -6.78 2.00
C ASN A 63 25.04 -7.45 0.63
N PRO A 64 25.96 -7.48 -0.35
CA PRO A 64 25.71 -8.09 -1.66
C PRO A 64 25.33 -9.58 -1.59
N ASN A 65 25.76 -10.30 -0.54
CA ASN A 65 25.56 -11.74 -0.37
C ASN A 65 24.26 -12.09 0.36
N GLY A 66 23.57 -11.11 0.96
CA GLY A 66 22.30 -11.35 1.64
C GLY A 66 22.02 -10.41 2.81
N SER A 67 21.14 -10.85 3.70
CA SER A 67 20.77 -10.09 4.90
C SER A 67 20.63 -10.98 6.13
N SER A 68 20.99 -10.44 7.29
CA SER A 68 20.76 -11.04 8.61
C SER A 68 20.00 -10.07 9.50
N TRP A 69 19.21 -10.61 10.42
CA TRP A 69 18.28 -9.83 11.25
C TRP A 69 18.28 -10.36 12.68
N THR A 70 18.23 -9.47 13.67
CA THR A 70 18.12 -9.85 15.08
C THR A 70 16.95 -9.16 15.76
N LEU A 71 16.33 -9.86 16.71
CA LEU A 71 15.32 -9.34 17.63
C LEU A 71 15.85 -9.52 19.05
N ASN A 72 15.99 -8.43 19.80
CA ASN A 72 16.61 -8.39 21.13
C ASN A 72 17.98 -9.11 21.14
N GLY A 73 18.80 -8.83 20.13
CA GLY A 73 20.15 -9.40 19.95
C GLY A 73 20.20 -10.84 19.45
N LYS A 74 19.05 -11.53 19.25
CA LYS A 74 19.00 -12.92 18.78
C LYS A 74 18.61 -13.01 17.31
N ASN A 75 19.32 -13.84 16.54
CA ASN A 75 19.02 -14.06 15.12
C ASN A 75 17.56 -14.50 14.89
N THR A 76 16.88 -13.89 13.93
CA THR A 76 15.47 -14.18 13.64
C THR A 76 15.14 -14.21 12.16
N LYS A 77 14.34 -15.21 11.77
CA LYS A 77 13.69 -15.24 10.44
C LYS A 77 12.36 -14.50 10.44
N LYS A 78 11.74 -14.25 11.61
CA LYS A 78 10.47 -13.54 11.74
C LYS A 78 10.65 -12.05 11.42
N LYS A 79 9.71 -11.48 10.67
CA LYS A 79 9.63 -10.03 10.49
C LYS A 79 9.23 -9.36 11.79
N LEU A 80 9.61 -8.10 11.94
CA LEU A 80 9.06 -7.23 12.97
C LEU A 80 7.55 -7.11 12.75
N ASP A 81 6.76 -7.23 13.81
CA ASP A 81 5.30 -7.01 13.74
C ASP A 81 4.94 -5.53 13.89
N ALA A 82 5.79 -4.64 13.36
CA ALA A 82 5.50 -3.23 13.23
C ALA A 82 4.74 -3.00 11.93
N LYS A 83 3.79 -2.08 11.98
CA LYS A 83 2.92 -1.73 10.85
C LYS A 83 3.37 -0.40 10.32
N LEU A 84 3.47 -0.30 9.00
CA LEU A 84 4.05 0.87 8.36
C LEU A 84 3.29 1.17 7.08
N VAL A 85 2.98 2.44 6.88
CA VAL A 85 2.36 2.97 5.67
C VAL A 85 3.32 3.99 5.06
N PHE A 86 3.58 3.86 3.76
CA PHE A 86 4.41 4.80 3.02
C PHE A 86 3.57 5.55 1.99
N ILE A 87 3.69 6.88 2.01
CA ILE A 87 3.03 7.80 1.08
C ILE A 87 4.10 8.35 0.14
N ASN A 88 4.07 7.89 -1.11
CA ASN A 88 4.93 8.39 -2.17
C ASN A 88 4.22 9.52 -2.94
N PRO A 89 4.92 10.61 -3.31
CA PRO A 89 4.33 11.70 -4.08
C PRO A 89 3.79 11.24 -5.46
N PHE A 90 4.42 10.23 -6.06
CA PHE A 90 4.05 9.73 -7.40
C PHE A 90 2.93 8.69 -7.41
N ASP A 91 2.53 8.17 -6.24
CA ASP A 91 1.51 7.12 -6.20
C ASP A 91 0.15 7.63 -6.63
N SER A 92 -0.18 8.91 -6.42
CA SER A 92 -1.43 9.53 -6.87
C SER A 92 -1.67 9.38 -8.38
N TYR A 93 -0.63 9.58 -9.19
CA TYR A 93 -0.68 9.42 -10.64
C TYR A 93 -0.88 7.96 -11.04
N SER A 94 -0.09 7.06 -10.44
CA SER A 94 -0.19 5.62 -10.73
C SER A 94 -1.54 5.05 -10.30
N PHE A 95 -2.04 5.51 -9.15
CA PHE A 95 -3.35 5.15 -8.63
C PHE A 95 -4.45 5.62 -9.57
N SER A 96 -4.38 6.83 -10.11
CA SER A 96 -5.44 7.34 -11.00
C SER A 96 -5.43 6.65 -12.38
N ASN A 97 -4.26 6.26 -12.90
CA ASN A 97 -4.11 5.82 -14.28
C ASN A 97 -3.94 4.30 -14.47
N ILE A 98 -3.59 3.54 -13.42
CA ILE A 98 -3.18 2.13 -13.55
C ILE A 98 -4.05 1.23 -12.65
N PRO A 99 -5.05 0.52 -13.23
CA PRO A 99 -5.92 -0.40 -12.47
C PRO A 99 -5.16 -1.46 -11.65
N SER A 100 -4.07 -2.01 -12.20
CA SER A 100 -3.25 -2.99 -11.48
C SER A 100 -2.50 -2.40 -10.30
N PHE A 101 -2.16 -1.11 -10.34
CA PHE A 101 -1.59 -0.39 -9.20
C PHE A 101 -2.65 -0.21 -8.11
N ARG A 102 -3.86 0.25 -8.46
CA ARG A 102 -4.97 0.38 -7.51
C ARG A 102 -5.32 -0.93 -6.83
N ARG A 103 -5.54 -1.99 -7.61
CA ARG A 103 -5.80 -3.33 -7.06
C ARG A 103 -4.71 -3.76 -6.09
N LYS A 104 -3.44 -3.58 -6.48
CA LYS A 104 -2.31 -3.92 -5.63
C LYS A 104 -2.30 -3.08 -4.34
N TRP A 105 -2.60 -1.79 -4.44
CA TRP A 105 -2.71 -0.90 -3.28
C TRP A 105 -3.74 -1.46 -2.30
N PHE A 106 -4.98 -1.71 -2.74
CA PHE A 106 -6.00 -2.29 -1.86
C PHE A 106 -5.59 -3.67 -1.35
N ASP A 107 -5.12 -4.57 -2.21
CA ASP A 107 -4.69 -5.92 -1.81
C ASP A 107 -3.59 -5.89 -0.73
N ASP A 108 -2.61 -4.99 -0.84
CA ASP A 108 -1.55 -4.82 0.14
C ASP A 108 -2.10 -4.28 1.46
N HIS A 109 -2.99 -3.29 1.42
CA HIS A 109 -3.58 -2.62 2.59
C HIS A 109 -4.56 -3.54 3.34
N LEU A 110 -5.47 -4.24 2.65
CA LEU A 110 -6.32 -5.28 3.26
C LEU A 110 -5.48 -6.40 3.86
N SER A 111 -4.40 -6.82 3.20
CA SER A 111 -3.52 -7.88 3.69
C SER A 111 -2.75 -7.50 4.97
N LEU A 112 -2.62 -6.21 5.27
CA LEU A 112 -2.05 -5.72 6.53
C LEU A 112 -3.07 -5.82 7.67
N LEU A 113 -4.36 -5.62 7.38
CA LEU A 113 -5.45 -5.66 8.35
C LEU A 113 -5.99 -7.08 8.59
N SER A 114 -6.02 -7.92 7.54
CA SER A 114 -6.64 -9.25 7.59
C SER A 114 -5.68 -10.34 7.12
N ARG A 115 -5.34 -11.24 8.05
CA ARG A 115 -4.54 -12.45 7.76
C ARG A 115 -5.30 -13.43 6.87
N ASP A 116 -6.62 -13.51 7.03
CA ASP A 116 -7.47 -14.38 6.23
C ASP A 116 -7.58 -13.89 4.80
N TYR A 117 -7.79 -12.58 4.59
CA TYR A 117 -7.73 -11.98 3.25
C TYR A 117 -6.43 -12.31 2.54
N LYS A 118 -5.31 -12.10 3.22
CA LYS A 118 -3.97 -12.41 2.69
C LYS A 118 -3.82 -13.89 2.32
N LYS A 119 -4.36 -14.80 3.14
CA LYS A 119 -4.31 -16.25 2.88
C LYS A 119 -5.10 -16.59 1.61
N VAL A 120 -6.36 -16.14 1.51
CA VAL A 120 -7.23 -16.39 0.35
C VAL A 120 -6.62 -15.78 -0.91
N LEU A 121 -6.12 -14.54 -0.84
CA LEU A 121 -5.46 -13.87 -1.97
C LEU A 121 -4.24 -14.65 -2.48
N ASN A 122 -3.44 -15.24 -1.58
CA ASN A 122 -2.29 -16.07 -1.96
C ASN A 122 -2.71 -17.38 -2.63
N GLN A 123 -3.78 -18.02 -2.13
CA GLN A 123 -4.34 -19.24 -2.71
C GLN A 123 -4.91 -18.96 -4.10
N TYR A 124 -5.69 -17.88 -4.24
CA TYR A 124 -6.21 -17.40 -5.51
C TYR A 124 -5.09 -17.10 -6.51
N ASN A 125 -4.07 -16.32 -6.12
CA ASN A 125 -2.96 -15.96 -7.02
C ASN A 125 -2.14 -17.19 -7.46
N SER A 126 -1.97 -18.18 -6.59
CA SER A 126 -1.32 -19.44 -6.94
C SER A 126 -2.15 -20.24 -7.92
N SER A 127 -3.46 -20.30 -7.70
CA SER A 127 -4.42 -20.97 -8.58
C SER A 127 -4.49 -20.31 -9.97
N LEU A 128 -4.51 -18.98 -10.02
CA LEU A 128 -4.48 -18.21 -11.27
C LEU A 128 -3.20 -18.48 -12.07
N ARG A 129 -2.03 -18.52 -11.41
CA ARG A 129 -0.76 -18.87 -12.07
C ARG A 129 -0.81 -20.28 -12.63
N PHE A 130 -1.30 -21.24 -11.85
CA PHE A 130 -1.42 -22.62 -12.29
C PHE A 130 -2.39 -22.76 -13.48
N ARG A 131 -3.57 -22.14 -13.39
CA ARG A 131 -4.56 -22.07 -14.48
C ARG A 131 -3.95 -21.51 -15.77
N ASN A 132 -3.22 -20.39 -15.68
CA ASN A 132 -2.56 -19.80 -16.86
C ASN A 132 -1.46 -20.71 -17.44
N VAL A 133 -0.79 -21.52 -16.63
CA VAL A 133 0.13 -22.56 -17.13
C VAL A 133 -0.63 -23.65 -17.88
N LEU A 134 -1.78 -24.11 -17.37
CA LEU A 134 -2.61 -25.11 -18.05
C LEU A 134 -3.14 -24.60 -19.40
N LEU A 135 -3.65 -23.36 -19.44
CA LEU A 135 -4.16 -22.73 -20.65
C LEU A 135 -3.09 -22.56 -21.74
N SER A 136 -1.87 -22.19 -21.33
CA SER A 136 -0.77 -21.95 -22.26
C SER A 136 -0.08 -23.24 -22.73
N LYS A 137 0.21 -24.17 -21.82
CA LYS A 137 1.01 -25.38 -22.13
C LYS A 137 0.17 -26.59 -22.56
N LYS A 138 -1.10 -26.64 -22.17
CA LYS A 138 -2.05 -27.71 -22.50
C LYS A 138 -1.46 -29.13 -22.30
N PRO A 139 -0.88 -29.46 -21.12
CA PRO A 139 -0.34 -30.79 -20.84
C PRO A 139 -1.44 -31.87 -20.91
N PRO A 140 -1.09 -33.18 -20.90
CA PRO A 140 -2.10 -34.23 -20.77
C PRO A 140 -3.03 -33.97 -19.58
N GLN A 141 -4.32 -34.22 -19.76
CA GLN A 141 -5.37 -34.01 -18.75
C GLN A 141 -5.54 -32.55 -18.28
N PHE A 142 -5.12 -31.56 -19.08
CA PHE A 142 -5.24 -30.16 -18.69
C PHE A 142 -6.70 -29.72 -18.50
N ARG A 143 -7.67 -30.33 -19.20
CA ARG A 143 -9.09 -29.95 -19.10
C ARG A 143 -9.70 -30.38 -17.77
N GLU A 144 -9.40 -31.59 -17.32
CA GLU A 144 -9.81 -32.11 -16.02
C GLU A 144 -9.19 -31.29 -14.89
N GLN A 145 -7.90 -30.95 -15.03
CA GLN A 145 -7.21 -30.06 -14.08
C GLN A 145 -7.81 -28.65 -14.07
N LEU A 146 -8.22 -28.12 -15.23
CA LEU A 146 -8.91 -26.84 -15.33
C LEU A 146 -10.25 -26.84 -14.58
N GLN A 147 -11.04 -27.91 -14.69
CA GLN A 147 -12.33 -28.00 -13.96
C GLN A 147 -12.12 -27.92 -12.44
N VAL A 148 -11.13 -28.65 -11.91
CA VAL A 148 -10.82 -28.66 -10.47
C VAL A 148 -10.34 -27.28 -10.00
N ILE A 149 -9.40 -26.67 -10.73
CA ILE A 149 -8.87 -25.36 -10.33
C ILE A 149 -9.90 -24.24 -10.51
N ASP A 150 -10.77 -24.32 -11.52
CA ASP A 150 -11.83 -23.34 -11.76
C ASP A 150 -12.83 -23.33 -10.61
N ARG A 151 -13.15 -24.51 -10.04
CA ARG A 151 -14.01 -24.61 -8.86
C ARG A 151 -13.38 -23.93 -7.64
N GLN A 152 -12.12 -24.24 -7.35
CA GLN A 152 -11.39 -23.61 -6.24
C GLN A 152 -11.27 -22.10 -6.43
N MET A 153 -10.98 -21.65 -7.65
CA MET A 153 -10.89 -20.23 -7.96
C MET A 153 -12.21 -19.50 -7.80
N ALA A 154 -13.34 -20.15 -8.10
CA ALA A 154 -14.66 -19.58 -7.89
C ALA A 154 -14.96 -19.35 -6.40
N ASP A 155 -14.62 -20.32 -5.53
CA ASP A 155 -14.75 -20.18 -4.07
C ASP A 155 -13.89 -19.02 -3.55
N TYR A 156 -12.60 -18.98 -3.92
CA TYR A 156 -11.71 -17.89 -3.50
C TYR A 156 -12.16 -16.52 -4.01
N ALA A 157 -12.69 -16.45 -5.23
CA ALA A 157 -13.18 -15.20 -5.80
C ALA A 157 -14.40 -14.67 -5.06
N TYR A 158 -15.33 -15.55 -4.69
CA TYR A 158 -16.49 -15.21 -3.87
C TYR A 158 -16.06 -14.61 -2.53
N GLU A 159 -15.15 -15.28 -1.83
CA GLU A 159 -14.61 -14.79 -0.55
C GLU A 159 -13.89 -13.44 -0.69
N LEU A 160 -13.06 -13.29 -1.73
CA LEU A 160 -12.31 -12.05 -1.98
C LEU A 160 -13.25 -10.87 -2.26
N VAL A 161 -14.29 -11.04 -3.08
CA VAL A 161 -15.24 -9.96 -3.39
C VAL A 161 -16.01 -9.55 -2.13
N ALA A 162 -16.45 -10.51 -1.32
CA ALA A 162 -17.11 -10.23 -0.04
C ALA A 162 -16.21 -9.41 0.91
N MET A 163 -14.96 -9.85 1.11
CA MET A 163 -14.00 -9.13 1.96
C MET A 163 -13.64 -7.74 1.42
N ARG A 164 -13.52 -7.57 0.10
CA ARG A 164 -13.26 -6.27 -0.54
C ARG A 164 -14.42 -5.30 -0.33
N ASN A 165 -15.66 -5.77 -0.50
CA ASN A 165 -16.84 -4.97 -0.26
C ASN A 165 -16.98 -4.54 1.20
N GLN A 166 -16.75 -5.47 2.13
CA GLN A 166 -16.76 -5.15 3.56
C GLN A 166 -15.70 -4.09 3.89
N PHE A 167 -14.46 -4.27 3.43
CA PHE A 167 -13.40 -3.29 3.67
C PHE A 167 -13.74 -1.91 3.10
N VAL A 168 -14.26 -1.84 1.88
CA VAL A 168 -14.66 -0.56 1.28
C VAL A 168 -15.79 0.09 2.07
N ALA A 169 -16.78 -0.69 2.52
CA ALA A 169 -17.86 -0.19 3.36
C ALA A 169 -17.35 0.38 4.71
N GLU A 170 -16.37 -0.28 5.33
CA GLU A 170 -15.72 0.20 6.56
C GLU A 170 -14.87 1.46 6.32
N LEU A 171 -14.28 1.60 5.13
CA LEU A 171 -13.39 2.71 4.79
C LEU A 171 -14.14 4.00 4.41
N ILE A 172 -15.33 3.90 3.82
CA ILE A 172 -16.11 5.06 3.33
C ILE A 172 -16.28 6.16 4.39
N PRO A 173 -16.72 5.87 5.63
CA PRO A 173 -16.92 6.92 6.64
C PRO A 173 -15.64 7.69 6.98
N TYR A 174 -14.49 6.99 6.98
CA TYR A 174 -13.19 7.62 7.20
C TYR A 174 -12.74 8.43 5.99
N CYS A 175 -13.04 7.95 4.78
CA CYS A 175 -12.74 8.66 3.53
C CYS A 175 -13.49 9.98 3.44
N GLU A 176 -14.81 9.95 3.66
CA GLU A 176 -15.67 11.13 3.64
C GLU A 176 -15.23 12.15 4.69
N LYS A 177 -14.99 11.70 5.93
CA LYS A 177 -14.54 12.58 7.03
C LYS A 177 -13.19 13.21 6.72
N THR A 178 -12.21 12.41 6.30
CA THR A 178 -10.86 12.89 5.98
C THR A 178 -10.89 13.89 4.82
N TYR A 179 -11.70 13.61 3.80
CA TYR A 179 -11.85 14.50 2.65
C TYR A 179 -12.39 15.87 3.10
N ARG A 180 -13.41 15.86 3.98
CA ARG A 180 -13.99 17.06 4.59
C ARG A 180 -12.97 17.85 5.41
N ASP A 181 -12.26 17.16 6.32
CA ASP A 181 -11.35 17.79 7.28
C ASP A 181 -10.14 18.43 6.58
N ILE A 182 -9.63 17.82 5.50
CA ILE A 182 -8.37 18.24 4.86
C ILE A 182 -8.62 19.04 3.56
N PHE A 183 -9.60 18.68 2.74
CA PHE A 183 -9.69 19.15 1.36
C PHE A 183 -10.88 20.06 1.07
N SER A 184 -12.12 19.62 1.29
CA SER A 184 -13.31 20.43 1.02
C SER A 184 -14.54 19.95 1.79
N GLU A 185 -15.31 20.90 2.33
CA GLU A 185 -16.63 20.63 2.94
C GLU A 185 -17.78 20.60 1.93
N GLU A 186 -17.55 21.08 0.70
CA GLU A 186 -18.58 21.21 -0.33
C GLU A 186 -18.72 19.98 -1.24
N HIS A 187 -17.71 19.11 -1.25
CA HIS A 187 -17.65 17.96 -2.16
C HIS A 187 -17.64 16.64 -1.39
N GLU A 188 -18.23 15.61 -2.00
CA GLU A 188 -18.31 14.27 -1.45
C GLU A 188 -17.31 13.33 -2.16
N LEU A 189 -16.68 12.47 -1.37
CA LEU A 189 -15.79 11.43 -1.87
C LEU A 189 -16.24 10.06 -1.39
N ASN A 190 -16.57 9.18 -2.33
CA ASN A 190 -16.98 7.80 -2.06
C ASN A 190 -16.08 6.80 -2.80
N ILE A 191 -16.24 5.51 -2.51
CA ILE A 191 -15.43 4.41 -3.05
C ILE A 191 -16.35 3.25 -3.41
N GLN A 192 -16.17 2.70 -4.60
CA GLN A 192 -16.86 1.50 -5.06
C GLN A 192 -15.87 0.42 -5.48
N VAL A 193 -16.15 -0.84 -5.16
CA VAL A 193 -15.52 -1.98 -5.84
C VAL A 193 -16.22 -2.19 -7.18
N ASP A 194 -15.49 -2.18 -8.29
CA ASP A 194 -16.00 -2.55 -9.60
C ASP A 194 -15.66 -4.02 -9.87
N SER A 195 -16.63 -4.90 -9.61
CA SER A 195 -16.51 -6.34 -9.84
C SER A 195 -17.76 -6.87 -10.52
N ARG A 196 -17.58 -7.69 -11.56
CA ARG A 196 -18.67 -8.43 -12.18
C ARG A 196 -19.31 -9.45 -11.25
N PHE A 197 -18.59 -9.90 -10.23
CA PHE A 197 -19.04 -10.98 -9.35
C PHE A 197 -19.79 -10.48 -8.12
N HIS A 198 -20.18 -9.21 -8.08
CA HIS A 198 -21.08 -8.70 -7.05
C HIS A 198 -22.37 -9.51 -7.01
N GLY A 199 -22.67 -10.08 -5.83
CA GLY A 199 -23.86 -10.90 -5.61
C GLY A 199 -23.84 -12.28 -6.28
N PHE A 200 -22.74 -12.69 -6.91
CA PHE A 200 -22.64 -14.02 -7.52
C PHE A 200 -22.37 -15.07 -6.44
N SER A 201 -22.96 -16.26 -6.59
CA SER A 201 -22.53 -17.45 -5.84
C SER A 201 -21.26 -18.06 -6.46
N PRO A 202 -20.54 -18.94 -5.74
CA PRO A 202 -19.42 -19.68 -6.34
C PRO A 202 -19.81 -20.44 -7.62
N ASP A 203 -21.02 -21.02 -7.67
CA ASP A 203 -21.52 -21.69 -8.88
C ASP A 203 -21.66 -20.72 -10.06
N MET A 204 -22.22 -19.52 -9.85
CA MET A 204 -22.35 -18.51 -10.90
C MET A 204 -20.98 -18.02 -11.41
N ILE A 205 -19.99 -17.88 -10.52
CA ILE A 205 -18.61 -17.52 -10.90
C ILE A 205 -17.98 -18.65 -11.73
N TYR A 206 -18.15 -19.90 -11.31
CA TYR A 206 -17.68 -21.07 -12.06
C TYR A 206 -18.30 -21.14 -13.45
N ASP A 207 -19.62 -20.99 -13.57
CA ASP A 207 -20.34 -21.00 -14.84
C ASP A 207 -19.85 -19.88 -15.77
N TYR A 208 -19.61 -18.68 -15.22
CA TYR A 208 -19.02 -17.58 -15.97
C TYR A 208 -17.61 -17.92 -16.49
N MET A 209 -16.78 -18.63 -15.70
CA MET A 209 -15.47 -19.11 -16.16
C MET A 209 -15.61 -20.13 -17.30
N GLN A 210 -16.59 -21.03 -17.24
CA GLN A 210 -16.85 -22.01 -18.30
C GLN A 210 -17.29 -21.33 -19.61
N GLN A 211 -18.12 -20.29 -19.54
CA GLN A 211 -18.52 -19.48 -20.71
C GLN A 211 -17.33 -18.79 -21.38
N ARG A 212 -16.26 -18.50 -20.62
CA ARG A 212 -15.03 -17.86 -21.12
C ARG A 212 -13.96 -18.86 -21.55
N LEU A 213 -14.11 -20.15 -21.24
CA LEU A 213 -13.06 -21.14 -21.38
C LEU A 213 -12.47 -21.21 -22.80
N GLU A 214 -13.32 -21.24 -23.84
CA GLU A 214 -12.84 -21.30 -25.23
C GLU A 214 -12.00 -20.07 -25.60
N LYS A 215 -12.40 -18.88 -25.14
CA LYS A 215 -11.62 -17.66 -25.33
C LYS A 215 -10.29 -17.74 -24.59
N ASP A 216 -10.30 -18.18 -23.34
CA ASP A 216 -9.10 -18.34 -22.52
C ASP A 216 -8.12 -19.37 -23.10
N LEU A 217 -8.63 -20.44 -23.71
CA LEU A 217 -7.83 -21.46 -24.42
C LEU A 217 -7.16 -20.94 -25.68
N VAL A 218 -7.81 -20.00 -26.38
CA VAL A 218 -7.25 -19.32 -27.56
C VAL A 218 -6.17 -18.34 -27.15
N VAL A 219 -6.41 -17.50 -26.13
CA VAL A 219 -5.44 -16.47 -25.72
C VAL A 219 -4.35 -17.00 -24.78
N GLY A 220 -4.47 -18.24 -24.29
CA GLY A 220 -3.48 -18.89 -23.42
C GLY A 220 -3.41 -18.35 -21.99
N HIS A 221 -4.39 -17.57 -21.54
CA HIS A 221 -4.47 -17.02 -20.19
C HIS A 221 -5.91 -16.67 -19.79
N THR A 222 -6.14 -16.49 -18.50
CA THR A 222 -7.45 -16.12 -17.94
C THR A 222 -7.83 -14.70 -18.35
N THR A 223 -8.89 -14.53 -19.13
CA THR A 223 -9.29 -13.21 -19.65
C THR A 223 -10.04 -12.36 -18.63
N TYR A 224 -10.81 -12.96 -17.72
CA TYR A 224 -11.50 -12.26 -16.64
C TYR A 224 -11.61 -13.10 -15.37
N GLN A 225 -11.28 -12.48 -14.23
CA GLN A 225 -11.57 -12.92 -12.86
C GLN A 225 -11.25 -11.71 -11.92
N VAL A 226 -11.30 -11.83 -10.59
CA VAL A 226 -11.09 -10.78 -9.58
C VAL A 226 -9.72 -10.09 -9.64
N HIS A 227 -8.78 -10.64 -10.40
CA HIS A 227 -7.51 -9.97 -10.75
C HIS A 227 -7.67 -8.90 -11.86
N LYS A 228 -8.88 -8.77 -12.43
CA LYS A 228 -9.29 -7.77 -13.42
C LYS A 228 -10.30 -6.76 -12.87
N ASP A 229 -10.87 -7.00 -11.68
CA ASP A 229 -11.74 -6.04 -10.97
C ASP A 229 -11.01 -4.72 -10.69
N ASP A 230 -11.72 -3.68 -10.28
CA ASP A 230 -11.12 -2.38 -9.97
C ASP A 230 -11.76 -1.72 -8.75
N TYR A 231 -11.22 -0.58 -8.35
CA TYR A 231 -11.76 0.28 -7.31
C TYR A 231 -11.94 1.67 -7.87
N VAL A 232 -13.15 2.20 -7.81
CA VAL A 232 -13.53 3.50 -8.35
C VAL A 232 -13.72 4.49 -7.22
N LEU A 233 -12.96 5.59 -7.25
CA LEU A 233 -13.24 6.75 -6.41
C LEU A 233 -14.32 7.59 -7.10
N LEU A 234 -15.37 7.95 -6.35
CA LEU A 234 -16.48 8.76 -6.83
C LEU A 234 -16.40 10.13 -6.18
N PHE A 235 -16.18 11.17 -6.99
CA PHE A 235 -16.16 12.57 -6.56
C PHE A 235 -17.48 13.21 -6.97
N ASP A 236 -18.30 13.63 -6.00
CA ASP A 236 -19.69 14.07 -6.25
C ASP A 236 -20.48 13.08 -7.14
N GLY A 237 -20.26 11.78 -6.92
CA GLY A 237 -20.87 10.71 -7.71
C GLY A 237 -20.25 10.45 -9.10
N MET A 238 -19.26 11.24 -9.53
CA MET A 238 -18.57 11.04 -10.81
C MET A 238 -17.30 10.20 -10.65
N ASN A 239 -16.95 9.38 -11.64
CA ASN A 239 -15.69 8.64 -11.66
C ASN A 239 -14.50 9.61 -11.64
N ALA A 240 -13.77 9.64 -10.51
CA ALA A 240 -12.70 10.61 -10.29
C ALA A 240 -11.54 10.44 -11.28
N TYR A 241 -11.32 9.24 -11.79
CA TYR A 241 -10.20 9.00 -12.71
C TYR A 241 -10.48 9.53 -14.13
N GLU A 242 -11.75 9.57 -14.52
CA GLU A 242 -12.16 9.94 -15.88
C GLU A 242 -12.55 11.40 -15.99
N PHE A 243 -13.22 11.94 -14.96
CA PHE A 243 -13.89 13.25 -15.07
C PHE A 243 -13.28 14.34 -14.18
N CYS A 244 -12.47 14.00 -13.19
CA CYS A 244 -11.90 15.00 -12.28
C CYS A 244 -10.55 15.54 -12.76
N SER A 245 -10.27 16.77 -12.36
CA SER A 245 -8.95 17.40 -12.54
C SER A 245 -7.84 16.64 -11.80
N LEU A 246 -6.59 16.84 -12.22
CA LEU A 246 -5.42 16.26 -11.53
C LEU A 246 -5.36 16.64 -10.04
N GLY A 247 -5.77 17.87 -9.69
CA GLY A 247 -5.84 18.31 -8.31
C GLY A 247 -6.84 17.48 -7.51
N GLN A 248 -8.06 17.32 -8.02
CA GLN A 248 -9.09 16.50 -7.38
C GLN A 248 -8.65 15.03 -7.25
N GLN A 249 -8.08 14.43 -8.30
CA GLN A 249 -7.55 13.07 -8.25
C GLN A 249 -6.50 12.89 -7.13
N LYS A 250 -5.56 13.84 -7.01
CA LYS A 250 -4.55 13.85 -5.94
C LYS A 250 -5.20 13.94 -4.56
N MET A 251 -6.16 14.84 -4.37
CA MET A 251 -6.87 15.01 -3.08
C MET A 251 -7.66 13.75 -2.71
N SER A 252 -8.31 13.12 -3.69
CA SER A 252 -9.04 11.87 -3.48
C SER A 252 -8.12 10.73 -3.06
N TYR A 253 -6.96 10.60 -3.70
CA TYR A 253 -5.95 9.60 -3.32
C TYR A 253 -5.37 9.85 -1.92
N LEU A 254 -5.01 11.09 -1.58
CA LEU A 254 -4.51 11.42 -0.25
C LEU A 254 -5.57 11.16 0.84
N SER A 255 -6.82 11.50 0.57
CA SER A 255 -7.94 11.22 1.48
C SER A 255 -8.11 9.73 1.73
N LEU A 256 -8.01 8.90 0.68
CA LEU A 256 -8.04 7.45 0.80
C LEU A 256 -6.93 6.91 1.74
N ILE A 257 -5.71 7.44 1.63
CA ILE A 257 -4.60 7.00 2.48
C ILE A 257 -4.82 7.39 3.94
N PHE A 258 -5.17 8.65 4.20
CA PHE A 258 -5.41 9.12 5.56
C PHE A 258 -6.62 8.42 6.20
N ALA A 259 -7.66 8.14 5.41
CA ALA A 259 -8.78 7.31 5.84
C ALA A 259 -8.35 5.88 6.20
N TYR A 260 -7.43 5.29 5.43
CA TYR A 260 -6.88 3.98 5.77
C TYR A 260 -6.08 4.03 7.09
N ILE A 261 -5.28 5.08 7.32
CA ILE A 261 -4.54 5.25 8.58
C ILE A 261 -5.51 5.32 9.77
N GLU A 262 -6.64 6.01 9.62
CA GLU A 262 -7.67 6.09 10.66
C GLU A 262 -8.40 4.75 10.87
N LEU A 263 -8.76 4.04 9.79
CA LEU A 263 -9.36 2.70 9.87
C LEU A 263 -8.40 1.71 10.54
N PHE A 264 -7.09 1.85 10.30
CA PHE A 264 -6.06 1.02 10.90
C PHE A 264 -6.11 1.08 12.43
N ARG A 265 -6.25 2.28 13.01
CA ARG A 265 -6.42 2.44 14.46
C ARG A 265 -7.62 1.65 14.96
N TYR A 266 -8.76 1.80 14.29
CA TYR A 266 -10.01 1.19 14.75
C TYR A 266 -9.93 -0.33 14.80
N ASN A 267 -9.35 -0.95 13.77
CA ASN A 267 -9.31 -2.41 13.65
C ASN A 267 -8.19 -3.07 14.47
N LEU A 268 -7.09 -2.37 14.74
CA LEU A 268 -5.90 -2.97 15.37
C LEU A 268 -5.54 -2.37 16.73
N TYR A 269 -6.31 -1.39 17.23
CA TYR A 269 -6.07 -0.66 18.48
C TYR A 269 -4.66 -0.04 18.58
N THR A 270 -3.98 0.10 17.45
CA THR A 270 -2.65 0.68 17.33
C THR A 270 -2.57 1.41 16.00
N TYR A 271 -1.68 2.38 15.89
CA TYR A 271 -1.43 3.09 14.65
C TYR A 271 -0.22 2.53 13.91
N PRO A 272 -0.21 2.59 12.56
CA PRO A 272 1.00 2.30 11.84
C PRO A 272 1.98 3.48 11.96
N ILE A 273 3.27 3.19 11.81
CA ILE A 273 4.25 4.24 11.52
C ILE A 273 3.94 4.78 10.12
N VAL A 274 3.74 6.09 10.02
CA VAL A 274 3.42 6.74 8.74
C VAL A 274 4.66 7.44 8.20
N LEU A 275 5.05 7.08 6.99
CA LEU A 275 6.16 7.70 6.26
C LEU A 275 5.59 8.53 5.12
N ILE A 276 5.79 9.85 5.13
CA ILE A 276 5.30 10.75 4.09
C ILE A 276 6.49 11.37 3.37
N ASP A 277 6.67 11.04 2.10
CA ASP A 277 7.73 11.62 1.28
C ASP A 277 7.20 12.82 0.50
N ASP A 278 7.78 13.99 0.75
CA ASP A 278 7.58 15.26 0.06
C ASP A 278 6.17 15.51 -0.53
N VAL A 279 5.12 15.43 0.30
CA VAL A 279 3.73 15.74 -0.09
C VAL A 279 3.48 17.23 -0.39
N SER A 280 4.54 18.05 -0.34
CA SER A 280 4.42 19.50 -0.46
C SER A 280 4.01 19.97 -1.86
N GLY A 281 4.31 19.20 -2.91
CA GLY A 281 3.90 19.49 -4.30
C GLY A 281 2.41 19.20 -4.56
N GLU A 282 1.74 18.54 -3.63
CA GLU A 282 0.39 17.99 -3.79
C GLU A 282 -0.65 18.86 -3.09
N LEU A 283 -0.21 19.76 -2.22
CA LEU A 283 -1.04 20.57 -1.34
C LEU A 283 -0.69 22.06 -1.48
N ASP A 284 -1.68 22.92 -1.31
CA ASP A 284 -1.47 24.36 -1.16
C ASP A 284 -1.33 24.75 0.32
N LYS A 285 -1.06 26.03 0.59
CA LYS A 285 -0.83 26.53 1.96
C LYS A 285 -2.01 26.28 2.89
N ALA A 286 -3.25 26.44 2.42
CA ALA A 286 -4.43 26.21 3.25
C ALA A 286 -4.53 24.71 3.63
N ARG A 287 -4.25 23.83 2.68
CA ARG A 287 -4.25 22.38 2.90
C ARG A 287 -3.08 21.91 3.75
N TRP A 288 -1.91 22.56 3.71
CA TRP A 288 -0.82 22.28 4.64
C TRP A 288 -1.24 22.46 6.09
N GLY A 289 -1.89 23.59 6.41
CA GLY A 289 -2.38 23.84 7.76
C GLY A 289 -3.42 22.80 8.21
N ARG A 290 -4.35 22.41 7.32
CA ARG A 290 -5.32 21.36 7.62
C ARG A 290 -4.68 19.99 7.81
N LEU A 291 -3.68 19.64 7.01
CA LEU A 291 -2.91 18.42 7.19
C LEU A 291 -2.18 18.43 8.55
N VAL A 292 -1.49 19.53 8.89
CA VAL A 292 -0.82 19.67 10.19
C VAL A 292 -1.80 19.48 11.33
N ASN A 293 -2.95 20.17 11.31
CA ASN A 293 -3.99 20.01 12.31
C ASN A 293 -4.51 18.56 12.39
N PHE A 294 -4.69 17.90 11.24
CA PHE A 294 -5.12 16.50 11.20
C PHE A 294 -4.09 15.57 11.88
N LEU A 295 -2.79 15.81 11.65
CA LEU A 295 -1.71 15.03 12.25
C LEU A 295 -1.58 15.28 13.76
N GLU A 296 -1.71 16.53 14.22
CA GLU A 296 -1.59 16.89 15.64
C GLU A 296 -2.70 16.30 16.52
N GLN A 297 -3.89 16.11 15.95
CA GLN A 297 -5.04 15.57 16.69
C GLN A 297 -5.00 14.05 16.87
N ARG A 298 -3.88 13.39 16.55
CA ARG A 298 -3.80 11.93 16.49
C ARG A 298 -2.50 11.42 17.10
N GLU A 299 -2.60 10.28 17.78
CA GLU A 299 -1.48 9.69 18.54
C GLU A 299 -0.69 8.67 17.70
N PHE A 300 -0.36 9.00 16.45
CA PHE A 300 0.47 8.14 15.60
C PHE A 300 1.83 8.75 15.28
N GLN A 301 2.83 7.88 15.09
CA GLN A 301 4.17 8.32 14.74
C GLN A 301 4.25 8.60 13.23
N VAL A 302 4.69 9.81 12.88
CA VAL A 302 4.86 10.25 11.49
C VAL A 302 6.27 10.72 11.24
N LEU A 303 6.86 10.26 10.15
CA LEU A 303 8.09 10.83 9.59
C LEU A 303 7.73 11.49 8.26
N ILE A 304 7.86 12.82 8.21
CA ILE A 304 7.56 13.62 7.01
C ILE A 304 8.85 14.22 6.48
N THR A 305 9.07 14.09 5.17
CA THR A 305 10.11 14.82 4.47
C THR A 305 9.49 15.98 3.69
N THR A 306 10.23 17.07 3.56
CA THR A 306 9.91 18.13 2.61
C THR A 306 11.17 18.91 2.25
N ALA A 307 11.18 19.47 1.04
CA ALA A 307 12.12 20.50 0.60
C ALA A 307 11.46 21.87 0.43
N ASN A 308 10.16 21.98 0.68
CA ASN A 308 9.41 23.23 0.52
C ASN A 308 9.49 24.05 1.82
N GLU A 309 10.15 25.20 1.76
CA GLU A 309 10.34 26.07 2.93
C GLU A 309 9.03 26.52 3.56
N LYS A 310 7.98 26.80 2.75
CA LYS A 310 6.69 27.21 3.31
C LYS A 310 5.97 26.06 4.02
N PHE A 311 6.08 24.84 3.50
CA PHE A 311 5.50 23.68 4.19
C PHE A 311 6.30 23.34 5.45
N LYS A 312 7.63 23.50 5.42
CA LYS A 312 8.49 23.41 6.59
C LYS A 312 8.06 24.39 7.69
N GLU A 313 7.79 25.66 7.36
CA GLU A 313 7.27 26.64 8.32
C GLU A 313 5.97 26.17 8.99
N GLU A 314 5.08 25.50 8.26
CA GLU A 314 3.85 24.93 8.84
C GLU A 314 4.14 23.73 9.74
N LEU A 315 5.02 22.81 9.32
CA LEU A 315 5.43 21.65 10.13
C LEU A 315 6.15 22.06 11.42
N GLU A 316 6.92 23.16 11.39
CA GLU A 316 7.67 23.66 12.54
C GLU A 316 6.78 24.21 13.66
N LYS A 317 5.48 24.42 13.38
CA LYS A 317 4.46 24.82 14.37
C LYS A 317 3.97 23.66 15.24
N ILE A 318 4.26 22.41 14.84
CA ILE A 318 3.84 21.24 15.61
C ILE A 318 4.62 21.17 16.91
N ASP A 319 3.93 21.35 18.03
CA ASP A 319 4.52 21.27 19.36
C ASP A 319 5.00 19.84 19.65
N GLY A 320 6.24 19.70 20.14
CA GLY A 320 6.85 18.40 20.46
C GLY A 320 7.36 17.61 19.26
N ALA A 321 7.25 18.11 18.03
CA ALA A 321 7.81 17.45 16.85
C ALA A 321 9.35 17.48 16.87
N ASN A 322 9.97 16.31 16.65
CA ASN A 322 11.41 16.20 16.47
C ASN A 322 11.82 16.72 15.08
N LYS A 323 12.77 17.67 15.06
CA LYS A 323 13.27 18.29 13.83
C LYS A 323 14.59 17.65 13.43
N ILE A 324 14.61 17.03 12.26
CA ILE A 324 15.80 16.36 11.70
C ILE A 324 16.23 17.13 10.45
N TYR A 325 17.43 17.70 10.47
CA TYR A 325 18.00 18.41 9.31
C TYR A 325 18.99 17.51 8.58
N ILE A 326 18.90 17.47 7.26
CA ILE A 326 19.71 16.58 6.44
C ILE A 326 20.43 17.39 5.38
N SER A 327 21.75 17.31 5.38
CA SER A 327 22.62 17.89 4.35
C SER A 327 23.76 16.95 4.02
N ASN A 328 24.06 16.80 2.72
CA ASN A 328 25.15 15.95 2.23
C ASN A 328 25.12 14.51 2.80
N GLY A 329 23.91 13.93 2.93
CA GLY A 329 23.73 12.58 3.47
C GLY A 329 23.98 12.43 4.98
N SER A 330 24.18 13.53 5.70
CA SER A 330 24.37 13.55 7.17
C SER A 330 23.15 14.14 7.87
N ILE A 331 22.85 13.63 9.06
CA ILE A 331 21.81 14.15 9.96
C ILE A 331 22.47 15.13 10.94
N HIS A 332 21.84 16.30 11.13
CA HIS A 332 22.29 17.38 12.01
C HIS A 332 21.27 17.68 13.11
#